data_AF-A0A949AMM0-F1
#
_entry.id   AF-A0A949AMM0-F1
#
_cell.length_a   1.000
_cell.length_b   1.000
_cell.length_c   1.000
_cell.angle_alpha   90.00
_cell.angle_beta   90.00
_cell.angle_gamma   90.00
#
_symmetry.space_group_name_H-M   'P 1'
#
loop_
_entity.id
_entity.type
_entity.pdbx_description
1 polymer ?
#
loop_
_entity_poly.entity_id
_entity_poly.type
_entity_poly.pdbx_seq_one_letter_code
_entity_poly.pdbx_strand_id
1 'polypeptide(L)'
;MNEQILKIPESGQKVIDSYLKMTIGNKIIVCPYYTNLKKERAALRVFLGKAPAQEIINETNFISLKEEIDLNKLSEQKLYQFLVEHNLGIDCSGLATYIFQAIYQENKKIDIFKKIKIISF
;
A
#
# COMPACT_ATOMS: atom_id res chain seq x y z
N MET A 1 8.66 -21.63 -30.67
CA MET A 1 9.26 -20.50 -29.93
C MET A 1 8.87 -20.73 -28.48
N ASN A 2 9.79 -21.16 -27.62
CA ASN A 2 9.46 -21.37 -26.20
C ASN A 2 9.32 -19.98 -25.55
N GLU A 3 8.10 -19.60 -25.21
CA GLU A 3 7.86 -18.41 -24.40
C GLU A 3 8.39 -18.70 -22.99
N GLN A 4 9.54 -18.12 -22.65
CA GLN A 4 9.98 -18.08 -21.26
C GLN A 4 9.05 -17.14 -20.50
N ILE A 5 8.19 -17.72 -19.65
CA ILE A 5 7.36 -16.97 -18.73
C ILE A 5 8.28 -16.28 -17.71
N LEU A 6 8.39 -14.96 -17.81
CA LEU A 6 9.11 -14.14 -16.82
C LEU A 6 8.32 -14.15 -15.51
N LYS A 7 8.99 -14.55 -14.42
CA LYS A 7 8.42 -14.54 -13.07
C LYS A 7 8.93 -13.35 -12.29
N ILE A 8 8.06 -12.75 -11.49
CA ILE A 8 8.48 -11.73 -10.53
C ILE A 8 9.36 -12.38 -9.44
N PRO A 9 10.44 -11.72 -9.00
CA PRO A 9 11.24 -12.18 -7.86
C PRO A 9 10.40 -12.29 -6.59
N GLU A 10 10.87 -13.12 -5.64
CA GLU A 10 10.15 -13.39 -4.39
C GLU A 10 9.92 -12.12 -3.57
N SER A 11 10.89 -11.19 -3.53
CA SER A 11 10.72 -9.92 -2.83
C SER A 11 9.60 -9.05 -3.40
N GLY A 12 9.46 -9.01 -4.73
CA GLY A 12 8.38 -8.30 -5.41
C GLY A 12 7.02 -8.92 -5.10
N GLN A 13 6.94 -10.26 -5.12
CA GLN A 13 5.72 -10.98 -4.76
C GLN A 13 5.31 -10.71 -3.31
N LYS A 14 6.26 -10.66 -2.36
CA LYS A 14 5.98 -10.33 -0.95
C LYS A 14 5.36 -8.93 -0.80
N VAL A 15 5.82 -7.96 -1.58
CA VAL A 15 5.22 -6.61 -1.58
C VAL A 15 3.77 -6.68 -2.08
N ILE A 16 3.52 -7.33 -3.22
CA ILE A 16 2.17 -7.49 -3.76
C ILE A 16 1.25 -8.15 -2.73
N ASP A 17 1.70 -9.27 -2.15
CA ASP A 17 0.96 -10.02 -1.15
C ASP A 17 0.64 -9.17 0.09
N SER A 18 1.53 -8.27 0.51
CA SER A 18 1.29 -7.38 1.64
C SER A 18 0.11 -6.42 1.43
N TYR A 19 -0.18 -6.04 0.18
CA TYR A 19 -1.34 -5.22 -0.16
C TYR A 19 -2.59 -6.06 -0.47
N LEU A 20 -2.43 -7.30 -0.97
CA LEU A 20 -3.56 -8.18 -1.26
C LEU A 20 -4.12 -8.87 -0.01
N LYS A 21 -3.30 -9.06 1.02
CA LYS A 21 -3.62 -9.83 2.22
C LYS A 21 -3.35 -9.01 3.48
N MET A 22 -3.96 -7.82 3.59
CA MET A 22 -3.80 -6.99 4.78
C MET A 22 -4.62 -7.56 5.93
N THR A 23 -3.95 -7.94 7.02
CA THR A 23 -4.62 -8.38 8.24
C THR A 23 -5.01 -7.17 9.08
N ILE A 24 -6.31 -6.90 9.19
CA ILE A 24 -6.87 -5.79 9.97
C ILE A 24 -7.98 -6.33 10.85
N GLY A 25 -7.85 -6.13 12.18
CA GLY A 25 -8.66 -6.84 13.16
C GLY A 25 -8.48 -8.36 13.00
N ASN A 26 -9.59 -9.09 12.83
CA ASN A 26 -9.62 -10.52 12.58
C ASN A 26 -9.85 -10.91 11.10
N LYS A 27 -9.62 -9.98 10.16
CA LYS A 27 -9.96 -10.16 8.74
C LYS A 27 -8.73 -9.95 7.85
N ILE A 28 -8.77 -10.60 6.69
CA ILE A 28 -7.83 -10.39 5.61
C ILE A 28 -8.56 -9.61 4.52
N ILE A 29 -8.05 -8.43 4.18
CA ILE A 29 -8.67 -7.55 3.20
C ILE A 29 -7.66 -7.08 2.17
N VAL A 30 -8.13 -6.88 0.94
CA VAL A 30 -7.34 -6.25 -0.12
C VAL A 30 -7.25 -4.74 0.10
N CYS A 31 -6.09 -4.17 -0.17
CA CYS A 31 -5.87 -2.73 -0.13
C CYS A 31 -6.72 -2.03 -1.20
N PRO A 32 -7.54 -1.03 -0.83
CA PRO A 32 -8.28 -0.25 -1.80
C PRO A 32 -7.36 0.46 -2.79
N TYR A 33 -7.80 0.53 -4.03
CA TYR A 33 -7.16 1.40 -5.01
C TYR A 33 -7.44 2.86 -4.69
N TYR A 34 -6.39 3.63 -4.45
CA TYR A 34 -6.50 5.04 -4.13
C TYR A 34 -6.48 5.90 -5.41
N THR A 35 -7.43 6.83 -5.52
CA THR A 35 -7.45 7.85 -6.58
C THR A 35 -7.37 9.24 -5.98
N ASN A 36 -6.32 9.99 -6.31
CA ASN A 36 -6.13 11.34 -5.81
C ASN A 36 -7.04 12.35 -6.54
N LEU A 37 -8.27 12.51 -6.06
CA LEU A 37 -9.24 13.45 -6.66
C LEU A 37 -9.00 14.91 -6.23
N LYS A 38 -8.54 15.14 -5.00
CA LYS A 38 -8.48 16.49 -4.39
C LYS A 38 -7.11 17.18 -4.48
N LYS A 39 -6.05 16.48 -4.92
CA LYS A 39 -4.67 17.00 -5.06
C LYS A 39 -4.19 17.75 -3.81
N GLU A 40 -4.47 17.21 -2.63
CA GLU A 40 -4.03 17.80 -1.37
C GLU A 40 -2.49 17.87 -1.32
N ARG A 41 -1.97 19.06 -0.99
CA ARG A 41 -0.54 19.31 -0.87
C ARG A 41 -0.10 19.09 0.58
N ALA A 42 1.04 18.44 0.77
CA ALA A 42 1.69 18.22 2.07
C ALA A 42 0.91 17.35 3.09
N ALA A 43 -0.07 16.55 2.66
CA ALA A 43 -0.68 15.54 3.53
C ALA A 43 0.30 14.37 3.82
N LEU A 44 0.01 13.59 4.87
CA LEU A 44 0.78 12.38 5.16
C LEU A 44 0.66 11.39 3.99
N ARG A 45 1.74 10.67 3.69
CA ARG A 45 1.80 9.72 2.57
C ARG A 45 0.70 8.66 2.57
N VAL A 46 0.20 8.28 3.75
CA VAL A 46 -0.90 7.32 3.92
C VAL A 46 -2.20 7.84 3.33
N PHE A 47 -2.48 9.14 3.47
CA PHE A 47 -3.66 9.81 2.90
C PHE A 47 -3.48 10.22 1.44
N LEU A 48 -2.29 10.00 0.86
CA LEU A 48 -1.95 10.33 -0.52
C LEU A 48 -1.84 9.09 -1.41
N GLY A 49 -2.13 7.89 -0.89
CA GLY A 49 -1.98 6.64 -1.62
C GLY A 49 -0.53 6.23 -1.88
N LYS A 50 0.40 6.65 -1.00
CA LYS A 50 1.86 6.46 -1.15
C LYS A 50 2.53 5.74 0.02
N ALA A 51 1.76 5.13 0.92
CA ALA A 51 2.28 4.44 2.10
C ALA A 51 2.52 2.94 1.86
N PRO A 52 3.46 2.30 2.60
CA PRO A 52 3.55 0.85 2.65
C PRO A 52 2.31 0.25 3.33
N ALA A 53 1.95 -0.99 3.00
CA ALA A 53 0.77 -1.67 3.55
C ALA A 53 0.72 -1.64 5.09
N GLN A 54 1.85 -1.83 5.76
CA GLN A 54 1.91 -1.80 7.23
C GLN A 54 1.54 -0.42 7.81
N GLU A 55 1.91 0.67 7.15
CA GLU A 55 1.52 2.02 7.60
C GLU A 55 0.03 2.27 7.40
N ILE A 56 -0.55 1.75 6.31
CA ILE A 56 -2.00 1.79 6.09
C ILE A 56 -2.72 1.04 7.22
N ILE A 57 -2.26 -0.15 7.60
CA ILE A 57 -2.80 -0.94 8.71
C ILE A 57 -2.70 -0.16 10.03
N ASN A 58 -1.54 0.42 10.32
CA ASN A 58 -1.32 1.17 11.55
C ASN A 58 -2.25 2.40 11.63
N GLU A 59 -2.40 3.14 10.53
CA GLU A 59 -3.29 4.29 10.48
C GLU A 59 -4.76 3.87 10.61
N THR A 60 -5.15 2.74 10.00
CA THR A 60 -6.49 2.17 10.15
C THR A 60 -6.82 1.92 11.62
N ASN A 61 -5.90 1.30 12.36
CA ASN A 61 -6.06 1.04 13.79
C ASN A 61 -6.10 2.34 14.60
N PHE A 62 -5.30 3.34 14.23
CA PHE A 62 -5.30 4.63 14.92
C PHE A 62 -6.64 5.38 14.74
N ILE A 63 -7.16 5.43 13.51
CA ILE A 63 -8.44 6.07 13.22
C ILE A 63 -9.58 5.30 13.92
N SER A 64 -9.57 3.97 13.90
CA SER A 64 -10.60 3.19 14.57
C SER A 64 -10.63 3.41 16.08
N LEU A 65 -9.47 3.57 16.72
CA LEU A 65 -9.38 3.94 18.13
C LEU A 65 -9.93 5.34 18.40
N LYS A 66 -9.59 6.31 17.53
CA LYS A 66 -10.07 7.69 17.63
C LYS A 66 -11.59 7.79 17.47
N GLU A 67 -12.19 6.95 16.64
CA GLU A 67 -13.62 6.94 16.33
C GLU A 67 -14.41 5.92 17.16
N GLU A 68 -13.75 5.22 18.10
CA GLU A 68 -14.34 4.20 18.97
C GLU A 68 -15.02 3.05 18.19
N ILE A 69 -14.45 2.68 17.04
CA ILE A 69 -14.92 1.61 16.16
C ILE A 69 -14.15 0.32 16.41
N ASP A 70 -14.87 -0.77 16.69
CA ASP A 70 -14.29 -2.11 16.81
C ASP A 70 -14.18 -2.78 15.44
N LEU A 71 -12.97 -2.76 14.86
CA LEU A 71 -12.66 -3.36 13.57
C LEU A 71 -12.99 -4.86 13.48
N ASN A 72 -13.00 -5.58 14.61
CA ASN A 72 -13.33 -7.01 14.63
C ASN A 72 -14.82 -7.26 14.35
N LYS A 73 -15.69 -6.29 14.65
CA LYS A 73 -17.14 -6.38 14.45
C LYS A 73 -17.61 -5.95 13.06
N LEU A 74 -16.81 -5.18 12.34
CA LEU A 74 -17.14 -4.77 10.96
C LEU A 74 -17.15 -5.97 10.03
N SER A 75 -18.08 -6.05 9.07
CA SER A 75 -17.94 -7.01 7.96
C SER A 75 -16.78 -6.61 7.04
N GLU A 76 -16.28 -7.53 6.21
CA GLU A 76 -15.21 -7.21 5.23
C GLU A 76 -15.60 -6.06 4.31
N GLN A 77 -16.86 -6.01 3.86
CA GLN A 77 -17.39 -4.92 3.03
C GLN A 77 -17.38 -3.58 3.77
N LYS A 78 -17.77 -3.58 5.06
CA LYS A 78 -17.77 -2.36 5.88
C LYS A 78 -16.36 -1.89 6.22
N LEU A 79 -15.44 -2.83 6.44
CA LEU A 79 -14.03 -2.52 6.62
C LEU A 79 -13.41 -1.95 5.34
N TYR A 80 -13.75 -2.51 4.16
CA TYR A 80 -13.31 -1.95 2.88
C TYR A 80 -13.83 -0.52 2.71
N GLN A 81 -15.12 -0.30 2.99
CA GLN A 81 -15.76 1.01 2.92
C GLN A 81 -15.10 2.00 3.88
N PHE A 82 -14.81 1.59 5.11
CA PHE A 82 -14.07 2.39 6.09
C PHE A 82 -12.73 2.87 5.53
N LEU A 83 -11.91 1.96 4.98
CA LEU A 83 -10.63 2.35 4.36
C LEU A 83 -10.81 3.39 3.25
N VAL A 84 -11.80 3.19 2.36
CA VAL A 84 -12.09 4.12 1.26
C VAL A 84 -12.54 5.50 1.77
N GLU A 85 -13.45 5.54 2.73
CA GLU A 85 -13.98 6.79 3.31
C GLU A 85 -12.88 7.60 4.02
N HIS A 86 -11.89 6.92 4.62
CA HIS A 86 -10.73 7.54 5.26
C HIS A 86 -9.54 7.75 4.33
N ASN A 87 -9.69 7.59 3.01
CA ASN A 87 -8.62 7.81 2.03
C ASN A 87 -7.39 6.89 2.26
N LEU A 88 -7.61 5.70 2.81
CA LEU A 88 -6.60 4.70 3.10
C LEU A 88 -6.53 3.69 1.96
N GLY A 89 -5.46 3.77 1.17
CA GLY A 89 -5.23 2.88 0.04
C GLY A 89 -3.87 3.08 -0.59
N ILE A 90 -3.66 2.45 -1.74
CA ILE A 90 -2.44 2.61 -2.54
C ILE A 90 -2.81 2.95 -3.98
N ASP A 91 -2.06 3.87 -4.59
CA ASP A 91 -2.21 4.17 -6.01
C ASP A 91 -1.23 3.38 -6.89
N CYS A 92 -1.40 3.46 -8.21
CA CYS A 92 -0.62 2.67 -9.15
C CYS A 92 0.89 2.95 -9.07
N SER A 93 1.28 4.21 -8.91
CA SER A 93 2.69 4.61 -8.92
C SER A 93 3.35 4.34 -7.57
N GLY A 94 2.62 4.47 -6.46
CA GLY A 94 3.07 4.08 -5.13
C GLY A 94 3.34 2.58 -5.07
N LEU A 95 2.37 1.78 -5.52
CA LEU A 95 2.49 0.32 -5.57
C LEU A 95 3.69 -0.11 -6.43
N ALA A 96 3.80 0.42 -7.66
CA ALA A 96 4.91 0.10 -8.55
C ALA A 96 6.27 0.45 -7.93
N THR A 97 6.36 1.58 -7.22
CA THR A 97 7.61 2.00 -6.56
C THR A 97 8.03 1.01 -5.48
N TYR A 98 7.12 0.57 -4.61
CA TYR A 98 7.45 -0.42 -3.58
C TYR A 98 7.85 -1.78 -4.17
N ILE A 99 7.17 -2.22 -5.23
CA ILE A 99 7.53 -3.46 -5.95
C ILE A 99 8.94 -3.34 -6.54
N PHE A 100 9.23 -2.25 -7.25
CA PHE A 100 10.55 -2.06 -7.84
C PHE A 100 11.63 -1.90 -6.78
N GLN A 101 11.36 -1.22 -5.66
CA GLN A 101 12.32 -1.12 -4.58
C GLN A 101 12.71 -2.50 -4.06
N ALA A 102 11.74 -3.39 -3.82
CA ALA A 102 12.03 -4.73 -3.34
C ALA A 102 12.89 -5.51 -4.35
N ILE A 103 12.50 -5.51 -5.62
CA ILE A 103 13.20 -6.22 -6.70
C ILE A 103 14.63 -5.70 -6.90
N TYR A 104 14.82 -4.37 -6.94
CA TYR A 104 16.15 -3.78 -7.15
C TYR A 104 17.06 -3.93 -5.94
N GLN A 105 16.50 -3.93 -4.73
CA GLN A 105 17.26 -4.19 -3.52
C GLN A 105 17.78 -5.63 -3.51
N GLU A 106 16.95 -6.61 -3.86
CA GLU A 106 17.34 -8.02 -3.94
C GLU A 106 18.39 -8.26 -5.05
N ASN A 107 18.07 -7.85 -6.28
CA ASN A 107 18.87 -8.22 -7.45
C ASN A 107 20.14 -7.38 -7.63
N LYS A 108 20.10 -6.11 -7.21
CA LYS A 108 21.17 -5.14 -7.51
C LYS A 108 21.73 -4.45 -6.27
N LYS A 109 21.19 -4.72 -5.07
CA LYS A 109 21.52 -4.00 -3.83
C LYS A 109 21.36 -2.48 -3.98
N ILE A 110 20.37 -2.06 -4.80
CA ILE A 110 20.06 -0.66 -5.06
C ILE A 110 18.82 -0.25 -4.28
N ASP A 111 19.01 0.75 -3.43
CA ASP A 111 17.94 1.50 -2.80
C ASP A 111 17.44 2.58 -3.78
N ILE A 112 16.32 2.30 -4.46
CA ILE A 112 15.77 3.24 -5.45
C ILE A 112 15.27 4.52 -4.79
N PHE A 113 14.79 4.47 -3.55
CA PHE A 113 14.36 5.66 -2.82
C PHE A 113 15.53 6.62 -2.57
N LYS A 114 16.72 6.10 -2.30
CA LYS A 114 17.93 6.92 -2.12
C LYS A 114 18.58 7.34 -3.44
N LYS A 115 18.54 6.48 -4.46
CA LYS A 115 19.23 6.73 -5.74
C LYS A 115 18.42 7.59 -6.70
N ILE A 116 17.10 7.47 -6.69
CA ILE A 116 16.21 8.29 -7.52
C ILE A 116 15.87 9.54 -6.73
N LYS A 117 16.72 10.56 -6.87
CA LYS A 117 16.34 11.92 -6.51
C LYS A 117 15.56 12.49 -7.68
N ILE A 118 14.26 12.71 -7.50
CA ILE A 118 13.51 13.57 -8.41
C ILE A 118 13.97 15.00 -8.11
N ILE A 119 15.01 15.43 -8.82
CA ILE A 119 15.49 16.81 -8.87
C ILE A 119 14.69 17.50 -9.96
N SER A 120 13.54 18.06 -9.62
CA SER A 120 12.62 18.66 -10.58
C SER A 120 11.44 19.30 -9.84
N PHE A 121 11.13 20.59 -9.91
CA PHE A 121 11.74 21.82 -10.45
C PHE A 121 11.15 22.98 -9.63
#